data_AF-A0A164ELB2-F1
#
_entry.id   AF-A0A164ELB2-F1
#
_cell.length_a   1.000
_cell.length_b   1.000
_cell.length_c   1.000
_cell.angle_alpha   90.00
_cell.angle_beta   90.00
_cell.angle_gamma   90.00
#
_symmetry.space_group_name_H-M   'P 1'
#
loop_
_entity.id
_entity.type
_entity.pdbx_description
1 polymer ?
#
loop_
_entity_poly.entity_id
_entity_poly.type
_entity_poly.pdbx_seq_one_letter_code
_entity_poly.pdbx_strand_id
1 'polypeptide(L)' 'GKWGVSSELTAIGKEVLEWASNCLESDTFPRSDYRELVELTVLFLGGAVFPMSFRKPGAHHHARFMAYSIYF' A
#
# COMPACT_ATOMS: atom_id res chain seq x y z
N GLY A 1 5.59 23.70 16.42
CA GLY A 1 4.69 22.78 17.12
C GLY A 1 4.89 21.40 16.55
N LYS A 2 5.18 20.40 17.39
CA LYS A 2 5.18 19.00 16.95
C LYS A 2 3.71 18.60 16.83
N TRP A 3 3.23 18.44 15.59
CA TRP A 3 1.98 17.73 15.34
C TRP A 3 2.22 16.29 15.79
N GLY A 4 1.90 15.98 17.04
CA GLY A 4 1.91 14.61 17.52
C GLY A 4 0.84 13.87 16.75
N VAL A 5 1.26 12.92 15.90
CA VAL A 5 0.32 11.95 15.34
C VAL A 5 -0.39 11.30 16.52
N SER A 6 -1.74 11.24 16.49
CA SER A 6 -2.49 10.60 17.57
C SER A 6 -1.93 9.20 17.83
N SER A 7 -1.76 8.82 19.09
CA SER A 7 -1.35 7.47 19.48
C SER A 7 -2.26 6.41 18.88
N GLU A 8 -3.53 6.75 18.67
CA GLU A 8 -4.53 5.89 18.03
C GLU A 8 -4.22 5.68 16.54
N LEU A 9 -3.90 6.73 15.80
CA LEU A 9 -3.52 6.64 14.39
C LEU A 9 -2.23 5.82 14.21
N THR A 10 -1.32 5.93 15.16
CA THR A 10 -0.09 5.11 15.16
C THR A 10 -0.40 3.64 15.40
N ALA A 11 -1.33 3.31 16.30
CA ALA A 11 -1.76 1.94 16.56
C ALA A 11 -2.44 1.34 15.32
N ILE A 12 -3.39 2.08 14.73
CA ILE A 12 -4.08 1.67 13.50
C ILE A 12 -3.07 1.45 12.36
N GLY A 13 -2.10 2.36 12.20
CA GLY A 13 -1.06 2.21 11.17
C GLY A 13 -0.25 0.91 11.34
N LYS A 14 0.05 0.50 12.57
CA LYS A 14 0.75 -0.77 12.84
C LYS A 14 -0.12 -1.99 12.53
N GLU A 15 -1.40 -1.97 12.90
CA GLU A 15 -2.34 -3.05 12.59
C GLU A 15 -2.51 -3.23 11.08
N VAL A 16 -2.66 -2.12 10.34
CA VAL A 16 -2.74 -2.15 8.88
C VAL A 16 -1.44 -2.66 8.26
N LEU A 17 -0.29 -2.25 8.78
CA LEU A 17 1.01 -2.71 8.29
C LEU A 17 1.18 -4.23 8.47
N GLU A 18 0.81 -4.76 9.64
CA GLU A 18 0.85 -6.20 9.92
C GLU A 18 -0.09 -6.98 9.00
N TRP A 19 -1.36 -6.53 8.89
CA TRP A 19 -2.33 -7.13 7.98
C TRP A 19 -1.83 -7.13 6.52
N ALA A 20 -1.33 -5.99 6.04
CA ALA A 20 -0.86 -5.83 4.66
C ALA A 20 0.35 -6.73 4.37
N SER A 21 1.29 -6.84 5.33
CA SER A 21 2.45 -7.73 5.21
C SER A 21 2.01 -9.19 5.11
N ASN A 22 1.07 -9.63 5.95
CA ASN A 22 0.49 -10.97 5.89
C ASN A 22 -0.23 -11.24 4.55
N CYS A 23 -0.93 -10.25 3.99
CA CYS A 23 -1.53 -10.38 2.66
C CYS A 23 -0.47 -10.60 1.58
N LEU A 24 0.65 -9.86 1.61
CA LEU A 24 1.76 -10.03 0.66
C LEU A 24 2.43 -11.40 0.79
N GLU A 25 2.64 -11.89 2.00
CA GLU A 25 3.19 -13.23 2.25
C GLU A 25 2.27 -14.35 1.77
N SER A 26 0.96 -14.16 1.90
CA SER A 26 -0.03 -15.14 1.43
C SER A 26 -0.09 -15.26 -0.10
N ASP A 27 0.29 -14.21 -0.82
CA ASP A 27 0.22 -14.05 -2.28
C ASP A 27 -1.12 -14.49 -2.92
N THR A 28 -2.23 -14.33 -2.18
CA THR A 28 -3.57 -14.77 -2.61
C THR A 28 -4.32 -13.76 -3.48
N PHE A 29 -3.60 -12.80 -4.08
CA PHE A 29 -4.24 -11.71 -4.82
C PHE A 29 -4.87 -12.19 -6.13
N PRO A 30 -6.19 -11.98 -6.34
CA PRO A 30 -6.84 -12.39 -7.58
C PRO A 30 -6.44 -11.53 -8.79
N ARG A 31 -5.83 -10.36 -8.58
CA ARG A 31 -5.34 -9.44 -9.60
C ARG A 31 -4.07 -8.72 -9.13
N SER A 32 -3.19 -8.39 -10.08
CA SER A 32 -1.90 -7.75 -9.78
C SER A 32 -2.03 -6.31 -9.26
N ASP A 33 -3.12 -5.63 -9.61
CA ASP A 33 -3.40 -4.25 -9.20
C ASP A 33 -3.71 -4.15 -7.70
N TYR A 34 -4.40 -5.16 -7.13
CA TYR A 34 -4.58 -5.26 -5.68
C TYR A 34 -3.28 -5.51 -4.92
N ARG A 35 -2.39 -6.32 -5.48
CA ARG A 35 -1.06 -6.54 -4.90
C ARG A 35 -0.27 -5.23 -4.84
N GLU A 36 -0.25 -4.47 -5.94
CA GLU A 36 0.42 -3.17 -6.03
C GLU A 36 -0.12 -2.16 -5.00
N LEU A 37 -1.44 -2.13 -4.76
CA LEU A 37 -2.04 -1.29 -3.72
C LEU A 37 -1.52 -1.63 -2.31
N VAL A 38 -1.44 -2.92 -1.99
CA VAL A 38 -0.96 -3.39 -0.69
C VAL A 38 0.53 -3.12 -0.53
N GLU A 39 1.32 -3.32 -1.58
CA GLU A 39 2.74 -2.94 -1.62
C GLU A 39 2.94 -1.44 -1.33
N LEU A 40 2.14 -0.57 -1.95
CA LEU A 40 2.18 0.87 -1.69
C LEU A 40 1.73 1.22 -0.26
N THR A 41 0.75 0.51 0.28
CA THR A 41 0.28 0.69 1.66
C THR A 41 1.37 0.35 2.67
N VAL A 42 2.07 -0.78 2.48
CA VAL A 42 3.21 -1.19 3.31
C VAL A 42 4.33 -0.15 3.22
N LEU A 43 4.67 0.30 2.01
CA LEU A 43 5.70 1.33 1.81
C LEU A 43 5.33 2.65 2.51
N PHE A 44 4.09 3.13 2.36
CA PHE A 44 3.62 4.37 2.95
C PHE A 44 3.66 4.35 4.49
N LEU A 45 3.39 3.19 5.10
CA LEU A 45 3.46 2.98 6.54
C LEU A 45 4.88 2.68 7.07
N GLY A 46 5.88 2.68 6.19
CA GLY A 46 7.30 2.48 6.55
C GLY A 46 7.72 1.01 6.66
N GLY A 47 6.93 0.09 6.11
CA GLY A 47 7.29 -1.32 6.00
C GLY A 47 8.25 -1.61 4.83
N ALA A 48 8.82 -2.81 4.83
CA ALA A 48 9.69 -3.28 3.77
C ALA A 48 8.91 -4.04 2.69
N VAL A 49 9.17 -3.71 1.42
CA VAL A 49 8.59 -4.40 0.27
C VAL A 49 9.72 -4.71 -0.70
N PHE A 50 10.00 -5.99 -0.94
CA PHE A 50 11.05 -6.41 -1.87
C PHE A 50 10.67 -7.69 -2.64
N PRO A 51 10.91 -7.76 -3.96
CA PRO A 51 11.31 -6.68 -4.86
C PRO A 51 10.10 -5.82 -5.28
N MET A 52 10.19 -4.50 -5.12
CA MET A 52 9.17 -3.56 -5.62
C MET A 52 9.75 -2.65 -6.70
N SER A 53 9.00 -2.44 -7.78
CA SER A 53 9.32 -1.46 -8.82
C SER A 53 8.09 -0.63 -9.14
N PHE A 54 8.19 0.69 -9.07
CA PHE A 54 7.14 1.58 -9.58
C PHE A 54 6.98 1.35 -11.08
N ARG A 55 5.81 0.86 -11.48
CA ARG A 55 5.49 0.72 -12.90
C ARG A 55 5.05 2.08 -13.42
N LYS A 56 5.63 2.52 -14.53
CA LYS A 56 5.18 3.76 -15.17
C LYS A 56 3.68 3.63 -15.48
N PRO A 57 2.85 4.66 -15.22
CA PRO A 57 1.43 4.66 -15.58
C PRO A 57 1.27 4.31 -17.06
N GLY A 58 0.81 3.09 -17.34
CA GLY A 58 0.35 2.69 -18.66
C GLY A 58 -1.15 2.96 -18.75
N ALA A 59 -1.67 3.20 -19.95
CA ALA A 59 -3.09 3.44 -20.22
C ALA A 59 -3.96 2.16 -20.05
N HIS A 60 -3.69 1.33 -19.04
CA HIS A 60 -4.49 0.14 -18.73
C HIS A 60 -5.56 0.49 -17.70
N HIS A 61 -6.77 0.64 -18.22
CA HIS A 61 -7.98 1.17 -17.60
C HIS A 61 -8.64 0.29 -16.51
N HIS A 62 -7.94 -0.67 -15.91
CA HIS A 62 -8.59 -1.65 -15.01
C HIS A 62 -8.65 -1.25 -13.52
N ALA A 63 -7.97 -0.18 -13.11
CA ALA A 63 -7.98 0.32 -11.73
C ALA A 63 -8.07 1.86 -11.65
N ARG A 64 -9.10 2.47 -12.28
CA ARG A 64 -9.29 3.94 -12.27
C ARG A 64 -9.37 4.57 -10.88
N PHE A 65 -9.82 3.83 -9.86
CA PHE A 65 -9.80 4.30 -8.47
C PHE A 65 -8.36 4.49 -7.95
N MET A 66 -7.47 3.54 -8.23
CA MET A 66 -6.06 3.63 -7.81
C MET A 66 -5.27 4.67 -8.59
N ALA A 67 -5.66 4.97 -9.83
CA ALA A 67 -5.02 6.04 -10.59
C ALA A 67 -5.06 7.39 -9.86
N TYR A 68 -6.13 7.67 -9.09
CA TYR A 68 -6.22 8.89 -8.27
C TYR A 68 -5.36 8.84 -7.00
N SER A 69 -5.04 7.65 -6.48
CA SER A 69 -4.23 7.51 -5.25
C SER A 69 -2.73 7.42 -5.53
N ILE A 70 -2.34 7.07 -6.76
CA ILE A 70 -0.95 6.84 -7.17
C ILE A 70 -0.40 7.99 -8.03
N TYR A 71 -1.24 8.66 -8.82
CA TYR A 71 -0.79 9.67 -9.80
C TYR A 71 -1.30 11.11 -9.55
N PHE A 72 -2.17 11.30 -8.57
CA PHE A 72 -2.60 12.62 -8.08
C PHE A 72 -2.18 12.77 -6.62
#